data_AF-A0A7S3LH37-F1
#
_entry.id   AF-A0A7S3LH37-F1
#
_cell.length_a   1.000
_cell.length_b   1.000
_cell.length_c   1.000
_cell.angle_alpha   90.00
_cell.angle_beta   90.00
_cell.angle_gamma   90.00
#
_symmetry.space_group_name_H-M   'P 1'
#
loop_
_entity.id
_entity.type
_entity.pdbx_description
1 polymer ?
#
loop_
_entity_poly.entity_id
_entity_poly.type
_entity_poly.pdbx_seq_one_letter_code
_entity_poly.pdbx_strand_id
1 'polypeptide(L)'
;RPQLVVTCKNWPQRQEFLDCMVRALRDGTPGVSSWYPDSENRFAKFQQEHTNSTVIEPESGKHGKQSRVLWIPDVSETDYVCKNEAFCQVFAETALDTNHIASEFLPAASEFCNNKLFGSLCATILVDDATLKSHEQAVSQAITDLRYGSIAINGNAALVWTLAHLVW
;
A
#
# COMPACT_ATOMS: atom_id res chain seq x y z
N ARG A 1 -2.63 5.44 6.40
CA ARG A 1 -2.94 4.58 5.22
C ARG A 1 -1.63 4.01 4.73
N PRO A 2 -1.58 2.81 4.14
CA PRO A 2 -0.37 2.38 3.46
C PRO A 2 -0.07 3.36 2.31
N GLN A 3 1.21 3.61 2.05
CA GLN A 3 1.63 4.44 0.92
C GLN A 3 1.68 3.62 -0.37
N LEU A 4 2.07 2.34 -0.28
CA LEU A 4 2.31 1.49 -1.44
C LEU A 4 1.71 0.10 -1.22
N VAL A 5 1.01 -0.39 -2.24
CA VAL A 5 0.49 -1.76 -2.33
C VAL A 5 1.37 -2.55 -3.28
N VAL A 6 1.75 -3.75 -2.89
CA VAL A 6 2.52 -4.67 -3.75
C VAL A 6 1.55 -5.73 -4.26
N THR A 7 1.44 -5.86 -5.59
CA THR A 7 0.63 -6.91 -6.22
C THR A 7 1.50 -7.79 -7.13
N CYS A 8 0.93 -8.90 -7.60
CA CYS A 8 1.54 -9.71 -8.63
C CYS A 8 1.00 -9.29 -10.00
N LYS A 9 1.90 -8.98 -10.94
CA LYS A 9 1.56 -8.60 -12.32
C LYS A 9 0.74 -9.68 -13.04
N ASN A 10 1.04 -10.95 -12.75
CA ASN A 10 0.41 -12.12 -13.38
C ASN A 10 -0.81 -12.64 -12.60
N TRP A 11 -1.31 -11.88 -11.61
CA TRP A 11 -2.53 -12.24 -10.88
C TRP A 11 -3.78 -11.86 -11.70
N PRO A 12 -4.65 -12.82 -12.07
CA PRO A 12 -5.78 -12.54 -12.96
C PRO A 12 -6.76 -11.48 -12.47
N GLN A 13 -6.90 -11.31 -11.15
CA GLN A 13 -7.83 -10.34 -10.54
C GLN A 13 -7.17 -9.01 -10.19
N ARG A 14 -5.90 -8.79 -10.57
CA ARG A 14 -5.17 -7.56 -10.24
C ARG A 14 -5.96 -6.31 -10.63
N GLN A 15 -6.40 -6.21 -11.89
CA GLN A 15 -7.11 -5.02 -12.35
C GLN A 15 -8.45 -4.82 -11.63
N GLU A 16 -9.22 -5.90 -11.43
CA GLU A 16 -10.49 -5.84 -10.69
C GLU A 16 -10.28 -5.34 -9.25
N PHE A 17 -9.23 -5.83 -8.59
CA PHE A 17 -8.83 -5.39 -7.25
C PHE A 17 -8.47 -3.90 -7.23
N LEU A 18 -7.64 -3.43 -8.16
CA LEU A 18 -7.24 -2.02 -8.24
C LEU A 18 -8.45 -1.11 -8.50
N ASP A 19 -9.36 -1.52 -9.39
CA ASP A 19 -10.59 -0.78 -9.68
C ASP A 19 -11.52 -0.71 -8.45
N CYS A 20 -11.64 -1.81 -7.70
CA CYS A 20 -12.38 -1.86 -6.44
C CYS A 20 -11.74 -0.96 -5.39
N MET A 21 -10.42 -0.92 -5.32
CA MET A 21 -9.68 -0.07 -4.40
C MET A 21 -9.84 1.41 -4.72
N VAL A 22 -9.73 1.81 -5.99
CA VAL A 22 -9.97 3.19 -6.44
C VAL A 22 -11.41 3.62 -6.15
N ARG A 23 -12.39 2.72 -6.36
CA ARG A 23 -13.79 2.95 -5.95
C ARG A 23 -13.92 3.12 -4.43
N ALA A 24 -13.29 2.27 -3.64
CA ALA A 24 -13.33 2.39 -2.18
C ALA A 24 -12.69 3.70 -1.67
N LEU A 25 -11.60 4.16 -2.29
CA LEU A 25 -10.95 5.43 -1.99
C LEU A 25 -11.84 6.64 -2.32
N ARG A 26 -12.65 6.55 -3.38
CA ARG A 26 -13.54 7.61 -3.84
C ARG A 26 -14.85 7.66 -3.04
N ASP A 27 -15.49 6.50 -2.89
CA ASP A 27 -16.89 6.41 -2.48
C ASP A 27 -17.05 5.94 -1.03
N GLY A 28 -16.13 5.09 -0.55
CA GLY A 28 -16.22 4.48 0.78
C GLY A 28 -15.35 5.15 1.84
N THR A 29 -14.54 6.13 1.45
CA THR A 29 -13.51 6.70 2.32
C THR A 29 -13.82 8.16 2.64
N PRO A 30 -13.87 8.57 3.93
CA PRO A 30 -14.05 9.97 4.28
C PRO A 30 -12.91 10.85 3.75
N GLY A 31 -13.26 12.07 3.34
CA GLY A 31 -12.31 13.10 2.94
C GLY A 31 -11.58 13.68 4.15
N VAL A 32 -10.34 13.25 4.37
CA VAL A 32 -9.52 13.70 5.52
C VAL A 32 -8.38 14.59 5.04
N SER A 33 -8.29 15.78 5.63
CA SER A 33 -7.23 16.75 5.34
C SER A 33 -5.83 16.24 5.70
N SER A 34 -4.86 16.48 4.81
CA SER A 34 -3.42 16.33 5.13
C SER A 34 -2.95 17.49 6.01
N TRP A 35 -2.67 17.23 7.29
CA TRP A 35 -2.26 18.27 8.24
C TRP A 35 -0.74 18.39 8.42
N TYR A 36 0.04 17.51 7.79
CA TYR A 36 1.50 17.56 7.91
C TYR A 36 2.04 18.86 7.30
N PRO A 37 3.04 19.52 7.93
CA PRO A 37 3.67 20.70 7.35
C PRO A 37 4.15 20.42 5.92
N ASP A 38 3.93 21.37 5.02
CA ASP A 38 4.36 21.26 3.61
C ASP A 38 3.64 20.15 2.79
N SER A 39 2.53 19.61 3.30
CA SER A 39 1.80 18.51 2.65
C SER A 39 1.34 18.80 1.22
N GLU A 40 0.91 20.03 0.91
CA GLU A 40 0.51 20.41 -0.46
C GLU A 40 1.70 20.41 -1.43
N ASN A 41 2.87 20.89 -1.01
CA ASN A 41 4.07 20.88 -1.86
C ASN A 41 4.58 19.45 -2.06
N ARG A 42 4.53 18.62 -1.01
CA ARG A 42 4.81 17.19 -1.12
C ARG A 42 3.85 16.51 -2.10
N PHE A 43 2.55 16.70 -1.94
CA PHE A 43 1.54 16.17 -2.86
C PHE A 43 1.83 16.58 -4.31
N ALA A 44 2.09 17.87 -4.55
CA ALA A 44 2.42 18.39 -5.87
C ALA A 44 3.71 17.77 -6.43
N LYS A 45 4.73 17.56 -5.59
CA LYS A 45 5.98 16.91 -6.01
C LYS A 45 5.75 15.47 -6.45
N PHE A 46 4.99 14.68 -5.68
CA PHE A 46 4.63 13.32 -6.09
C PHE A 46 3.81 13.34 -7.39
N GLN A 47 2.87 14.26 -7.54
CA GLN A 47 2.09 14.37 -8.78
C GLN A 47 2.96 14.74 -10.00
N GLN A 48 3.99 15.56 -9.82
CA GLN A 48 4.93 15.94 -10.89
C GLN A 48 5.86 14.80 -11.31
N GLU A 49 6.38 14.03 -10.34
CA GLU A 49 7.25 12.88 -10.61
C GLU A 49 6.48 11.71 -11.24
N HIS A 50 5.17 11.63 -11.02
CA HIS A 50 4.32 10.53 -11.48
C HIS A 50 3.22 11.00 -12.41
N THR A 51 3.55 11.18 -13.69
CA THR A 51 2.61 11.72 -14.70
C THR A 51 1.42 10.80 -15.00
N ASN A 52 1.51 9.51 -14.69
CA ASN A 52 0.42 8.55 -14.76
C ASN A 52 -0.53 8.58 -13.55
N SER A 53 -0.28 9.47 -12.58
CA SER A 53 -1.10 9.59 -11.38
C SER A 53 -2.47 10.20 -11.66
N THR A 54 -3.46 9.81 -10.86
CA THR A 54 -4.82 10.34 -10.89
C THR A 54 -5.18 10.91 -9.53
N VAL A 55 -5.81 12.08 -9.53
CA VAL A 55 -6.35 12.69 -8.31
C VAL A 55 -7.75 12.14 -8.05
N ILE A 56 -7.95 11.57 -6.88
CA ILE A 56 -9.24 11.12 -6.37
C ILE A 56 -9.75 12.17 -5.38
N GLU A 57 -11.02 12.53 -5.50
CA GLU A 57 -11.70 13.46 -4.59
C GLU A 57 -12.77 12.72 -3.78
N PRO A 58 -12.43 12.24 -2.57
CA PRO A 58 -13.41 11.61 -1.70
C PRO A 58 -14.57 12.55 -1.37
N GLU A 59 -15.77 12.00 -1.18
CA GLU A 59 -17.00 12.77 -0.90
C GLU A 59 -17.22 13.93 -1.90
N SER A 60 -16.88 13.69 -3.17
CA SER A 60 -17.00 14.68 -4.25
C SER A 60 -16.28 16.00 -3.96
N GLY A 61 -15.15 15.95 -3.24
CA GLY A 61 -14.32 17.11 -2.96
C GLY A 61 -14.90 18.08 -1.92
N LYS A 62 -15.94 17.67 -1.16
CA LYS A 62 -16.61 18.48 -0.12
C LYS A 62 -15.65 19.13 0.88
N HIS A 63 -14.50 18.50 1.14
CA HIS A 63 -13.51 18.94 2.13
C HIS A 63 -12.32 19.72 1.53
N GLY A 64 -12.40 20.07 0.23
CA GLY A 64 -11.42 20.89 -0.47
C GLY A 64 -10.15 20.16 -0.88
N LYS A 65 -9.17 20.91 -1.40
CA LYS A 65 -7.95 20.35 -2.00
C LYS A 65 -7.11 19.48 -1.05
N GLN A 66 -7.12 19.80 0.24
CA GLN A 66 -6.33 19.09 1.26
C GLN A 66 -6.82 17.66 1.55
N SER A 67 -8.04 17.30 1.12
CA SER A 67 -8.62 15.96 1.34
C SER A 67 -8.48 15.03 0.14
N ARG A 68 -7.86 15.50 -0.95
CA ARG A 68 -7.65 14.72 -2.18
C ARG A 68 -6.66 13.60 -1.92
N VAL A 69 -6.80 12.50 -2.65
CA VAL A 69 -5.86 11.37 -2.64
C VAL A 69 -5.19 11.29 -4.00
N LEU A 70 -3.87 11.18 -4.03
CA LEU A 70 -3.13 10.89 -5.25
C LEU A 70 -3.02 9.37 -5.42
N TRP A 71 -3.58 8.83 -6.49
CA TRP A 71 -3.45 7.42 -6.88
C TRP A 71 -2.39 7.26 -7.95
N ILE A 72 -1.44 6.34 -7.76
CA ILE A 72 -0.31 6.11 -8.66
C ILE A 72 -0.16 4.62 -8.97
N PRO A 73 -0.68 4.12 -10.10
CA PRO A 73 -0.55 2.71 -10.47
C PRO A 73 0.82 2.40 -11.08
N ASP A 74 1.19 1.11 -11.11
CA ASP A 74 2.30 0.58 -11.93
C ASP A 74 3.68 1.22 -11.69
N VAL A 75 4.02 1.52 -10.43
CA VAL A 75 5.30 2.15 -10.09
C VAL A 75 6.46 1.16 -10.10
N SER A 76 7.62 1.62 -10.53
CA SER A 76 8.89 0.88 -10.54
C SER A 76 9.64 1.01 -9.21
N GLU A 77 10.53 0.07 -8.91
CA GLU A 77 11.42 0.13 -7.73
C GLU A 77 12.31 1.39 -7.71
N THR A 78 12.56 1.99 -8.87
CA THR A 78 13.41 3.18 -8.99
C THR A 78 12.66 4.49 -8.76
N ASP A 79 11.33 4.45 -8.74
CA ASP A 79 10.46 5.62 -8.77
C ASP A 79 10.48 6.39 -7.45
N TYR A 80 10.16 7.68 -7.55
CA TYR A 80 10.23 8.60 -6.41
C TYR A 80 9.41 8.13 -5.21
N VAL A 81 8.22 7.52 -5.44
CA VAL A 81 7.33 7.03 -4.38
C VAL A 81 7.87 5.81 -3.63
N CYS A 82 8.77 5.05 -4.24
CA CYS A 82 9.43 3.92 -3.59
C CYS A 82 10.57 4.37 -2.67
N LYS A 83 11.08 5.59 -2.84
CA LYS A 83 12.28 6.10 -2.14
C LYS A 83 11.99 7.22 -1.13
N ASN A 84 10.77 7.76 -1.13
CA ASN A 84 10.41 8.91 -0.31
C ASN A 84 9.06 8.70 0.36
N GLU A 85 8.95 9.12 1.61
CA GLU A 85 7.69 9.13 2.33
C GLU A 85 6.89 10.42 2.06
N ALA A 86 5.62 10.27 1.71
CA ALA A 86 4.78 11.36 1.26
C ALA A 86 4.27 12.25 2.41
N PHE A 87 4.01 11.68 3.59
CA PHE A 87 3.36 12.37 4.72
C PHE A 87 2.06 13.13 4.37
N CYS A 88 1.42 12.75 3.28
CA CYS A 88 0.14 13.27 2.81
C CYS A 88 -0.64 12.12 2.15
N GLN A 89 -1.83 12.39 1.62
CA GLN A 89 -2.69 11.38 1.00
C GLN A 89 -2.15 10.93 -0.38
N VAL A 90 -1.05 10.17 -0.39
CA VAL A 90 -0.52 9.49 -1.58
C VAL A 90 -0.71 7.98 -1.40
N PHE A 91 -1.17 7.34 -2.46
CA PHE A 91 -1.43 5.92 -2.51
C PHE A 91 -0.93 5.37 -3.85
N ALA A 92 -0.04 4.40 -3.82
CA ALA A 92 0.61 3.86 -5.00
C ALA A 92 0.52 2.34 -5.05
N GLU A 93 0.78 1.78 -6.22
CA GLU A 93 0.90 0.34 -6.39
C GLU A 93 2.07 -0.01 -7.30
N THR A 94 2.75 -1.10 -6.95
CA THR A 94 3.75 -1.75 -7.79
C THR A 94 3.34 -3.19 -8.07
N ALA A 95 3.62 -3.65 -9.28
CA ALA A 95 3.32 -5.00 -9.72
C ALA A 95 4.60 -5.79 -9.96
N LEU A 96 4.84 -6.79 -9.13
CA LEU A 96 5.99 -7.66 -9.26
C LEU A 96 5.76 -8.68 -10.38
N ASP A 97 6.75 -8.84 -11.25
CA ASP A 97 6.72 -9.83 -12.31
C ASP A 97 7.15 -11.20 -11.76
N THR A 98 6.19 -11.89 -11.15
CA THR A 98 6.34 -13.21 -10.53
C THR A 98 5.09 -14.05 -10.81
N ASN A 99 5.11 -15.33 -10.46
CA ASN A 99 3.89 -16.13 -10.48
C ASN A 99 2.94 -15.67 -9.36
N HIS A 100 1.64 -15.81 -9.55
CA HIS A 100 0.63 -15.38 -8.58
C HIS A 100 0.41 -16.40 -7.44
N ILE A 101 1.11 -17.53 -7.47
CA ILE A 101 1.09 -18.53 -6.39
C ILE A 101 1.80 -17.94 -5.15
N ALA A 102 1.17 -18.04 -3.98
CA ALA A 102 1.66 -17.40 -2.75
C ALA A 102 3.11 -17.76 -2.39
N SER A 103 3.52 -19.01 -2.62
CA SER A 103 4.90 -19.47 -2.37
C SER A 103 5.97 -18.84 -3.28
N GLU A 104 5.57 -18.26 -4.41
CA GLU A 104 6.46 -17.57 -5.34
C GLU A 104 6.34 -16.04 -5.21
N PHE A 105 5.13 -15.54 -4.97
CA PHE A 105 4.87 -14.11 -4.81
C PHE A 105 5.43 -13.57 -3.49
N LEU A 106 5.16 -14.23 -2.36
CA LEU A 106 5.49 -13.68 -1.05
C LEU A 106 7.01 -13.50 -0.81
N PRO A 107 7.89 -14.44 -1.21
CA PRO A 107 9.33 -14.22 -1.10
C PRO A 107 9.81 -13.00 -1.90
N ALA A 108 9.33 -12.86 -3.15
CA ALA A 108 9.66 -11.72 -4.01
C ALA A 108 9.13 -10.39 -3.43
N ALA A 109 7.91 -10.39 -2.90
CA ALA A 109 7.33 -9.24 -2.23
C ALA A 109 8.12 -8.84 -0.98
N SER A 110 8.51 -9.80 -0.15
CA SER A 110 9.34 -9.55 1.03
C SER A 110 10.72 -8.99 0.64
N GLU A 111 11.36 -9.53 -0.38
CA GLU A 111 12.65 -9.04 -0.87
C GLU A 111 12.55 -7.59 -1.37
N PHE A 112 11.54 -7.30 -2.19
CA PHE A 112 11.26 -5.94 -2.66
C PHE A 112 11.02 -4.98 -1.49
N CYS A 113 10.11 -5.33 -0.58
CA CYS A 113 9.75 -4.51 0.58
C CYS A 113 10.93 -4.24 1.50
N ASN A 114 11.85 -5.19 1.65
CA ASN A 114 13.01 -5.06 2.54
C ASN A 114 14.16 -4.26 1.93
N ASN A 115 14.37 -4.36 0.61
CA ASN A 115 15.61 -3.89 -0.03
C ASN A 115 15.39 -2.71 -0.99
N LYS A 116 14.16 -2.48 -1.44
CA LYS A 116 13.84 -1.48 -2.48
C LYS A 116 12.89 -0.40 -2.00
N LEU A 117 11.99 -0.74 -1.08
CA LEU A 117 11.00 0.19 -0.55
C LEU A 117 11.54 0.97 0.66
N PHE A 118 11.35 2.28 0.65
CA PHE A 118 11.69 3.15 1.76
C PHE A 118 10.63 3.05 2.88
N GLY A 119 11.10 2.91 4.11
CA GLY A 119 10.27 2.82 5.30
C GLY A 119 9.94 1.38 5.69
N SER A 120 9.87 1.13 7.00
CA SER A 120 9.68 -0.22 7.56
C SER A 120 8.79 -0.26 8.81
N LEU A 121 7.99 0.79 9.04
CA LEU A 121 7.19 0.91 10.26
C LEU A 121 6.18 -0.23 10.43
N CYS A 122 5.40 -0.51 9.38
CA CYS A 122 4.37 -1.54 9.39
C CYS A 122 4.09 -2.09 8.00
N ALA A 123 3.72 -3.37 7.91
CA ALA A 123 3.31 -4.03 6.68
C ALA A 123 2.04 -4.87 6.91
N THR A 124 1.16 -4.93 5.92
CA THR A 124 -0.03 -5.77 5.95
C THR A 124 0.04 -6.81 4.83
N ILE A 125 -0.17 -8.08 5.17
CA ILE A 125 -0.39 -9.16 4.21
C ILE A 125 -1.90 -9.38 4.10
N LEU A 126 -2.44 -9.22 2.89
CA LEU A 126 -3.83 -9.56 2.59
C LEU A 126 -3.86 -10.91 1.87
N VAL A 127 -4.63 -11.87 2.39
CA VAL A 127 -4.70 -13.24 1.87
C VAL A 127 -6.09 -13.83 2.18
N ASP A 128 -6.73 -14.48 1.21
CA ASP A 128 -8.00 -15.15 1.46
C ASP A 128 -7.82 -16.47 2.26
N ASP A 129 -8.91 -16.93 2.89
CA ASP A 129 -8.88 -18.12 3.76
C ASP A 129 -8.43 -19.41 3.04
N ALA A 130 -8.76 -19.56 1.76
CA ALA A 130 -8.39 -20.77 1.01
C ALA A 130 -6.88 -20.77 0.74
N THR A 131 -6.34 -19.65 0.26
CA THR A 131 -4.90 -19.47 0.04
C THR A 131 -4.10 -19.57 1.34
N LEU A 132 -4.60 -18.98 2.43
CA LEU A 132 -3.93 -19.06 3.73
C LEU A 132 -3.82 -20.52 4.22
N LYS A 133 -4.88 -21.31 4.04
CA LYS A 133 -4.88 -22.75 4.40
C LYS A 133 -3.96 -23.58 3.52
N SER A 134 -3.91 -23.33 2.21
CA SER A 134 -3.08 -24.11 1.28
C SER A 134 -1.61 -23.70 1.26
N HIS A 135 -1.29 -22.48 1.70
CA HIS A 135 0.06 -21.90 1.68
C HIS A 135 0.51 -21.34 3.03
N GLU A 136 0.03 -21.93 4.14
CA GLU A 136 0.32 -21.48 5.51
C GLU A 136 1.83 -21.27 5.76
N GLN A 137 2.66 -22.20 5.28
CA GLN A 137 4.11 -22.11 5.42
C GLN A 137 4.69 -20.88 4.69
N ALA A 138 4.22 -20.57 3.49
CA ALA A 138 4.70 -19.42 2.73
C ALA A 138 4.30 -18.11 3.42
N VAL A 139 3.07 -18.02 3.95
CA VAL A 139 2.62 -16.85 4.72
C VAL A 139 3.42 -16.70 6.00
N SER A 140 3.62 -17.78 6.74
CA SER A 140 4.42 -17.78 7.98
C SER A 140 5.87 -17.37 7.75
N GLN A 141 6.46 -17.85 6.66
CA GLN A 141 7.82 -17.48 6.26
C GLN A 141 7.89 -16.00 5.87
N ALA A 142 6.90 -15.48 5.13
CA ALA A 142 6.86 -14.06 4.76
C ALA A 142 6.81 -13.13 5.99
N ILE A 143 6.06 -13.52 7.03
CA ILE A 143 6.03 -12.79 8.30
C ILE A 143 7.42 -12.76 8.97
N THR A 144 8.16 -13.87 8.87
CA THR A 144 9.51 -13.98 9.44
C THR A 144 10.54 -13.18 8.63
N ASP A 145 10.38 -13.16 7.30
CA ASP A 145 11.34 -12.53 6.39
C ASP A 145 11.18 -11.01 6.29
N LEU A 146 9.95 -10.50 6.46
CA LEU A 146 9.67 -9.06 6.44
C LEU A 146 10.34 -8.38 7.64
N ARG A 147 11.21 -7.40 7.35
CA ARG A 147 11.96 -6.62 8.35
C ARG A 147 11.20 -5.37 8.76
N TYR A 148 9.94 -5.55 9.16
CA TYR A 148 9.02 -4.48 9.52
C TYR A 148 8.73 -4.48 11.02
N GLY A 149 8.56 -3.29 11.61
CA GLY A 149 8.32 -3.15 13.05
C GLY A 149 6.99 -3.79 13.51
N SER A 150 6.01 -3.87 12.62
CA SER A 150 4.76 -4.58 12.84
C SER A 150 4.25 -5.19 11.54
N ILE A 151 3.71 -6.42 11.64
CA ILE A 151 3.15 -7.16 10.51
C ILE A 151 1.76 -7.62 10.91
N ALA A 152 0.76 -7.33 10.08
CA ALA A 152 -0.62 -7.80 10.27
C ALA A 152 -1.06 -8.68 9.10
N ILE A 153 -1.84 -9.72 9.38
CA ILE A 153 -2.52 -10.54 8.37
C ILE A 153 -3.99 -10.14 8.35
N ASN A 154 -4.53 -9.76 7.19
CA ASN A 154 -5.93 -9.36 7.02
C ASN A 154 -6.41 -8.28 8.02
N GLY A 155 -5.49 -7.41 8.45
CA GLY A 155 -5.74 -6.39 9.45
C GLY A 155 -4.88 -5.14 9.20
N ASN A 156 -5.22 -4.03 9.84
CA ASN A 156 -4.47 -2.78 9.67
C ASN A 156 -3.22 -2.79 10.53
N ALA A 157 -2.04 -2.95 9.92
CA ALA A 157 -0.76 -2.98 10.65
C ALA A 157 -0.45 -1.67 11.40
N ALA A 158 -1.00 -0.53 10.97
CA ALA A 158 -0.84 0.72 11.73
C ALA A 158 -1.49 0.63 13.13
N LEU A 159 -2.55 -0.17 13.29
CA LEU A 159 -3.17 -0.38 14.59
C LEU A 159 -2.22 -1.12 15.55
N VAL A 160 -1.44 -2.08 15.04
CA VAL A 160 -0.49 -2.87 15.84
C VAL A 160 0.55 -1.96 16.49
N TRP A 161 1.11 -1.02 15.74
CA TRP A 161 2.07 -0.04 16.27
C TRP A 161 1.44 0.96 17.25
N THR A 162 0.16 1.32 17.09
CA THR A 162 -0.51 2.27 18.01
C THR A 162 -0.83 1.69 19.39
N LEU A 163 -0.76 0.36 19.55
CA LEU A 163 -1.01 -0.31 20.83
C LEU A 163 0.27 -0.32 21.66
N ALA A 164 0.28 0.37 22.80
CA ALA A 164 1.42 0.39 23.73
C ALA A 164 1.68 -0.98 24.39
N HIS A 165 0.67 -1.84 24.45
CA HIS A 165 0.75 -3.19 24.99
C HIS A 165 -0.06 -4.15 24.11
N LEU A 166 0.40 -5.40 24.00
CA LEU A 166 -0.40 -6.47 23.43
C LEU A 166 -1.59 -6.73 24.36
N VAL A 167 -2.80 -6.61 23.82
CA VAL A 167 -4.05 -6.88 24.53
C VAL A 167 -4.64 -8.18 23.98
N TRP A 168 -5.08 -9.04 24.90
CA TRP A 168 -5.79 -10.28 24.62
C TRP A 168 -7.29 -10.06 24.86
#